data_AF-A0A444UBU0-F1
#
_entry.id   AF-A0A444UBU0-F1
#
_cell.length_a   1.000
_cell.length_b   1.000
_cell.length_c   1.000
_cell.angle_alpha   90.00
_cell.angle_beta   90.00
_cell.angle_gamma   90.00
#
_symmetry.space_group_name_H-M   'P 1'
#
loop_
_entity.id
_entity.type
_entity.pdbx_description
1 polymer ?
#
loop_
_entity_poly.entity_id
_entity_poly.type
_entity_poly.pdbx_seq_one_letter_code
_entity_poly.pdbx_strand_id
1 'polypeptide(L)'
;MMRPKRSHHCSRCGHCVRRMDHHCPWINNCVGEDNHWLFLQLCFYTQVLSFYTLVLDFCHYYYFQPLTPVNADTTTIEKMSHSCDEISKPRKAWQQTFAEVFGTCWKILWFVPFRKRQPLRVPYHFTNSV
;
A
#
# COMPACT_ATOMS: atom_id res chain seq x y z
N MET A 1 37.41 33.50 -22.48
CA MET A 1 36.18 33.77 -21.69
C MET A 1 36.60 34.04 -20.24
N MET A 2 36.47 35.27 -19.74
CA MET A 2 36.82 35.59 -18.35
C MET A 2 35.86 34.87 -17.40
N ARG A 3 36.40 34.07 -16.46
CA ARG A 3 35.61 33.46 -15.39
C ARG A 3 35.21 34.52 -14.37
N PRO A 4 33.91 34.71 -14.06
CA PRO A 4 33.49 35.54 -12.94
C PRO A 4 34.20 35.13 -11.65
N LYS A 5 34.52 36.09 -10.78
CA LYS A 5 35.15 35.80 -9.48
C LYS A 5 34.35 34.72 -8.75
N ARG A 6 35.06 33.72 -8.21
CA ARG A 6 34.49 32.55 -7.50
C ARG A 6 33.57 31.64 -8.34
N SER A 7 33.69 31.64 -9.67
CA SER A 7 33.01 30.65 -10.51
C SER A 7 33.91 29.43 -10.77
N HIS A 8 33.31 28.24 -10.79
CA HIS A 8 33.98 26.99 -11.14
C HIS A 8 33.27 26.33 -12.33
N HIS A 9 34.03 25.68 -13.20
CA HIS A 9 33.47 24.95 -14.34
C HIS A 9 33.10 23.53 -13.90
N CYS A 10 31.85 23.15 -14.08
CA CYS A 10 31.40 21.79 -13.83
C CYS A 10 31.41 21.00 -15.13
N SER A 11 32.28 19.98 -15.24
CA SER A 11 32.36 19.13 -16.42
C SER A 11 31.08 18.33 -16.68
N ARG A 12 30.33 17.98 -15.64
CA ARG A 12 29.07 17.23 -15.75
C ARG A 12 27.94 18.08 -16.33
N CYS A 13 27.84 19.35 -15.95
CA CYS A 13 26.82 20.27 -16.46
C CYS A 13 27.27 21.00 -17.74
N GLY A 14 28.56 20.99 -18.07
CA GLY A 14 29.10 21.63 -19.26
C GLY A 14 29.16 23.16 -19.22
N HIS A 15 28.93 23.79 -18.07
CA HIS A 15 28.98 25.25 -17.91
C HIS A 15 29.67 25.69 -16.61
N CYS A 16 30.01 26.97 -16.52
CA CYS A 16 30.53 27.57 -15.28
C CYS A 16 29.38 27.94 -14.34
N VAL A 17 29.56 27.69 -13.05
CA VAL A 17 28.59 27.96 -11.98
C VAL A 17 29.19 29.00 -11.03
N ARG A 18 28.42 30.04 -10.69
CA ARG A 18 28.86 31.10 -9.77
C ARG A 18 28.79 30.61 -8.32
N ARG A 19 29.89 30.83 -7.57
CA ARG A 19 30.07 30.35 -6.18
C ARG A 19 29.62 28.90 -6.05
N MET A 20 30.07 28.08 -7.00
CA MET A 20 29.76 26.65 -7.03
C MET A 20 30.20 26.03 -5.71
N ASP A 21 29.28 25.32 -5.08
CA ASP A 21 29.56 24.48 -3.94
C ASP A 21 29.93 23.08 -4.43
N HIS A 22 28.98 22.38 -5.05
CA HIS A 22 29.22 21.05 -5.64
C HIS A 22 28.22 20.72 -6.76
N HIS A 23 28.53 19.68 -7.55
CA HIS A 23 27.53 19.03 -8.39
C HIS A 23 26.87 17.91 -7.61
N CYS A 24 25.56 18.03 -7.40
CA CYS A 24 24.79 17.07 -6.62
C CYS A 24 24.08 16.09 -7.57
N PRO A 25 24.43 14.79 -7.53
CA PRO A 25 23.76 13.78 -8.37
C PRO A 25 22.28 13.62 -8.02
N TRP A 26 21.91 13.85 -6.76
CA TRP A 26 20.55 13.61 -6.24
C TRP A 26 19.51 14.55 -6.85
N ILE A 27 19.90 15.81 -7.11
CA ILE A 27 19.05 16.79 -7.80
C ILE A 27 19.44 16.94 -9.28
N ASN A 28 20.41 16.13 -9.75
CA ASN A 28 21.00 16.20 -11.08
C ASN A 28 21.37 17.62 -11.53
N ASN A 29 21.93 18.41 -10.61
CA ASN A 29 22.22 19.82 -10.84
C ASN A 29 23.38 20.31 -9.96
N CYS A 30 24.02 21.42 -10.36
CA CYS A 30 24.99 22.09 -9.50
C CYS A 30 24.28 22.92 -8.42
N VAL A 31 24.84 22.88 -7.22
CA VAL A 31 24.51 23.79 -6.13
C VAL A 31 25.49 24.95 -6.18
N GLY A 32 24.96 26.18 -6.22
CA GLY A 32 25.72 27.42 -6.30
C GLY A 32 24.91 28.59 -5.78
N GLU A 33 25.33 29.81 -6.09
CA GLU A 33 24.73 31.04 -5.54
C GLU A 33 23.20 31.11 -5.67
N ASP A 34 22.66 30.74 -6.82
CA ASP A 34 21.24 30.94 -7.16
C ASP A 34 20.29 29.93 -6.47
N ASN A 35 20.80 28.76 -6.05
CA ASN A 35 19.98 27.67 -5.50
C ASN A 35 20.50 27.10 -4.18
N HIS A 36 21.54 27.67 -3.58
CA HIS A 36 22.10 27.19 -2.31
C HIS A 36 21.03 27.14 -1.20
N TRP A 37 20.19 28.18 -1.09
CA TRP A 37 19.14 28.23 -0.07
C TRP A 37 18.06 27.15 -0.27
N LEU A 38 17.68 26.88 -1.53
CA LEU A 38 16.75 25.80 -1.89
C LEU A 38 17.32 24.43 -1.51
N PHE A 39 18.62 24.24 -1.74
CA PHE A 39 19.29 22.99 -1.36
C PHE A 39 19.31 22.79 0.15
N LEU A 40 19.54 23.84 0.93
CA LEU A 40 19.45 23.76 2.40
C LEU A 40 18.04 23.45 2.88
N GLN A 41 17.01 24.03 2.26
CA GLN A 41 15.62 23.70 2.57
C GLN A 41 15.28 22.25 2.24
N LEU A 42 15.73 21.74 1.08
CA LEU A 42 15.59 20.33 0.71
C LEU A 42 16.20 19.42 1.79
N CYS A 43 17.41 19.72 2.25
CA CYS A 43 18.07 18.96 3.31
C CYS A 43 17.28 18.99 4.62
N PHE A 44 16.78 20.16 5.02
CA PHE A 44 15.98 20.33 6.23
C PHE A 44 14.68 19.51 6.18
N TYR A 45 13.90 19.62 5.11
CA TYR A 45 12.66 18.86 4.98
C TYR A 45 12.91 17.35 4.89
N THR A 46 13.99 16.92 4.23
CA THR A 46 14.39 15.50 4.18
C THR A 46 14.70 14.98 5.59
N GLN A 47 15.40 15.77 6.41
CA GLN A 47 15.69 15.40 7.80
C GLN A 47 14.41 15.32 8.65
N VAL A 48 13.50 16.28 8.51
CA VAL A 48 12.21 16.28 9.24
C VAL A 48 11.37 15.06 8.84
N LEU A 49 11.26 14.75 7.55
CA LEU A 49 10.51 13.59 7.07
C LEU A 49 11.15 12.27 7.56
N SER A 50 12.47 12.20 7.56
CA SER A 50 13.19 11.03 8.08
C SER A 50 12.94 10.84 9.58
N PHE A 51 12.96 11.91 10.38
CA PHE A 51 12.60 11.83 11.79
C PHE A 51 11.14 11.44 12.00
N TYR A 52 10.22 12.02 11.23
CA TYR A 52 8.80 11.71 11.32
C TYR A 52 8.53 10.22 11.04
N THR A 53 9.12 9.68 9.97
CA THR A 53 8.99 8.24 9.63
C THR A 53 9.60 7.34 10.71
N LEU A 54 10.77 7.67 11.24
CA LEU A 54 11.37 6.93 12.37
C LEU A 54 10.47 6.91 13.61
N VAL A 55 9.83 8.04 13.95
CA VAL A 55 8.89 8.10 15.08
C VAL A 55 7.65 7.26 14.81
N LEU A 56 7.10 7.31 13.58
CA LEU A 56 5.98 6.47 13.20
C LEU A 56 6.32 4.99 13.27
N ASP A 57 7.49 4.59 12.78
CA ASP A 57 7.94 3.19 12.81
C ASP A 57 8.17 2.71 14.24
N PHE A 58 8.77 3.55 15.09
CA PHE A 58 8.90 3.28 16.52
C PHE A 58 7.52 3.11 17.16
N CYS A 59 6.59 4.04 16.94
CA CYS A 59 5.23 3.93 17.46
C CYS A 59 4.50 2.68 16.92
N HIS A 60 4.68 2.33 15.65
CA HIS A 60 4.09 1.12 15.07
C HIS A 60 4.65 -0.14 15.74
N TYR A 61 5.97 -0.21 15.93
CA TYR A 61 6.64 -1.33 16.60
C TYR A 61 6.15 -1.49 18.05
N TYR A 62 6.08 -0.41 18.83
CA TYR A 62 5.74 -0.50 20.25
C TYR A 62 4.23 -0.53 20.55
N TYR A 63 3.37 0.07 19.72
CA TYR A 63 1.94 0.18 20.00
C TYR A 63 1.05 -0.68 19.10
N PHE A 64 1.42 -0.88 17.82
CA PHE A 64 0.57 -1.63 16.87
C PHE A 64 0.96 -3.10 16.75
N GLN A 65 2.24 -3.46 16.85
CA GLN A 65 2.63 -4.88 16.89
C GLN A 65 2.10 -5.64 18.11
N PRO A 66 1.87 -5.04 19.30
CA PRO A 66 1.15 -5.74 20.36
C PRO A 66 -0.35 -5.93 20.09
N LEU A 67 -0.96 -5.08 19.23
CA LEU A 67 -2.39 -5.14 18.89
C LEU A 67 -2.69 -6.11 17.75
N THR A 68 -1.71 -6.34 16.87
CA THR A 68 -1.76 -7.46 15.92
C THR A 68 -1.08 -8.64 16.60
N PRO A 69 -1.79 -9.73 16.95
CA PRO A 69 -1.10 -10.92 17.40
C PRO A 69 -0.25 -11.39 16.22
N VAL A 70 1.05 -11.05 16.25
CA VAL A 70 2.02 -11.75 15.43
C VAL A 70 1.90 -13.17 15.90
N ASN A 71 1.25 -14.00 15.08
CA ASN A 71 1.26 -15.46 15.15
C ASN A 71 2.73 -15.94 14.98
N ALA A 72 3.56 -15.60 15.96
CA ALA A 72 4.99 -15.89 16.07
C ALA A 72 5.19 -17.31 16.59
N ASP A 73 4.22 -17.82 17.34
CA ASP A 73 4.30 -19.13 17.99
C ASP A 73 3.71 -20.26 17.12
N THR A 74 3.09 -19.93 15.98
CA THR A 74 2.66 -20.96 15.03
C THR A 74 3.75 -21.24 14.01
N THR A 75 4.23 -22.47 14.07
CA THR A 75 5.10 -23.06 13.07
C THR A 75 4.45 -22.97 11.68
N THR A 76 5.25 -23.00 10.62
CA THR A 76 4.74 -23.05 9.24
C THR A 76 3.73 -24.19 9.05
N ILE A 77 3.89 -25.29 9.77
CA ILE A 77 2.97 -26.44 9.78
C ILE A 77 1.61 -26.03 10.39
N GLU A 78 1.58 -25.33 11.52
CA GLU A 78 0.34 -24.85 12.14
C GLU A 78 -0.36 -23.77 11.30
N LYS A 79 0.40 -22.92 10.60
CA LYS A 79 -0.18 -21.96 9.63
C LYS A 79 -0.85 -22.68 8.45
N MET A 80 -0.23 -23.76 7.97
CA MET A 80 -0.80 -24.58 6.90
C MET A 80 -1.95 -25.47 7.38
N SER A 81 -1.94 -25.95 8.63
CA SER A 81 -3.05 -26.72 9.20
C SER A 81 -4.29 -25.85 9.40
N HIS A 82 -4.13 -24.62 9.90
CA HIS A 82 -5.24 -23.65 9.94
C HIS A 82 -5.76 -23.29 8.54
N SER A 83 -4.88 -23.24 7.53
CA SER A 83 -5.32 -23.03 6.13
C SER A 83 -6.10 -24.23 5.58
N CYS A 84 -5.70 -25.45 5.95
CA CYS A 84 -6.40 -26.67 5.55
C CYS A 84 -7.76 -26.80 6.27
N ASP A 85 -7.84 -26.40 7.55
CA ASP A 85 -9.08 -26.33 8.30
C ASP A 85 -10.08 -25.32 7.70
N GLU A 86 -9.61 -24.16 7.25
CA GLU A 86 -10.45 -23.17 6.54
C GLU A 86 -10.89 -23.67 5.15
N ILE A 87 -10.07 -24.45 4.45
CA ILE A 87 -10.46 -25.10 3.18
C ILE A 87 -11.46 -26.24 3.42
N SER A 88 -11.32 -26.96 4.54
CA SER A 88 -12.21 -28.07 4.91
C SER A 88 -13.53 -27.61 5.52
N LYS A 89 -13.60 -26.37 6.03
CA LYS A 89 -14.86 -25.79 6.52
C LYS A 89 -15.88 -25.77 5.38
N PRO A 90 -17.06 -26.37 5.57
CA PRO A 90 -18.12 -26.26 4.58
C PRO A 90 -18.44 -24.79 4.39
N ARG A 91 -18.43 -24.32 3.14
CA ARG A 91 -18.83 -22.95 2.80
C ARG A 91 -20.16 -22.67 3.49
N LYS A 92 -20.18 -21.68 4.40
CA LYS A 92 -21.40 -21.25 5.08
C LYS A 92 -22.48 -21.06 4.01
N ALA A 93 -23.65 -21.67 4.23
CA ALA A 93 -24.75 -21.52 3.29
C ALA A 93 -25.00 -20.02 3.11
N TRP A 94 -25.20 -19.56 1.88
CA TRP A 94 -25.42 -18.13 1.62
C TRP A 94 -26.52 -17.53 2.52
N GLN A 95 -27.49 -18.36 2.93
CA GLN A 95 -28.53 -18.02 3.90
C GLN A 95 -27.99 -17.64 5.29
N GLN A 96 -26.95 -18.32 5.77
CA GLN A 96 -26.27 -18.02 7.03
C GLN A 96 -25.46 -16.73 6.92
N THR A 97 -24.73 -16.53 5.81
CA THR A 97 -24.00 -15.28 5.56
C THR A 97 -24.93 -14.08 5.42
N PHE A 98 -26.07 -14.25 4.73
CA PHE A 98 -27.10 -13.22 4.62
C PHE A 98 -27.77 -12.93 5.97
N ALA A 99 -28.00 -13.94 6.80
CA ALA A 99 -28.57 -13.75 8.14
C ALA A 99 -27.63 -13.01 9.09
N GLU A 100 -26.31 -13.23 8.98
CA GLU A 100 -25.28 -12.49 9.74
C GLU A 100 -25.25 -11.00 9.35
N VAL A 101 -25.44 -10.66 8.07
CA VAL A 101 -25.39 -9.27 7.59
C VAL A 101 -26.72 -8.52 7.78
N PHE A 102 -27.85 -9.19 7.54
CA PHE A 102 -29.16 -8.53 7.50
C PHE A 102 -30.07 -8.85 8.70
N GLY A 103 -29.65 -9.77 9.58
CA GLY A 103 -30.45 -10.28 10.69
C GLY A 103 -31.47 -11.34 10.22
N THR A 104 -31.81 -12.28 11.10
CA THR A 104 -32.70 -13.43 10.81
C THR A 104 -34.19 -13.07 10.64
N CYS A 105 -34.56 -11.80 10.78
CA CYS A 105 -35.94 -11.35 10.66
C CYS A 105 -36.09 -10.15 9.72
N TRP A 106 -36.68 -10.42 8.55
CA TRP A 106 -37.53 -9.50 7.76
C TRP A 106 -36.97 -8.10 7.42
N LYS A 107 -35.89 -8.04 6.63
CA LYS A 107 -35.53 -6.82 5.90
C LYS A 107 -35.45 -6.94 4.37
N ILE A 108 -35.80 -8.10 3.81
CA ILE A 108 -35.80 -8.33 2.35
C ILE A 108 -36.91 -7.50 1.65
N LEU A 109 -37.95 -7.08 2.37
CA LEU A 109 -39.02 -6.23 1.84
C LEU A 109 -38.55 -4.82 1.41
N TRP A 110 -37.38 -4.36 1.83
CA TRP A 110 -36.89 -3.02 1.48
C TRP A 110 -36.28 -2.90 0.08
N PHE A 111 -35.94 -4.02 -0.58
CA PHE A 111 -35.11 -3.99 -1.80
C PHE A 111 -35.70 -4.66 -3.05
N VAL A 112 -36.95 -5.14 -3.03
CA VAL A 112 -37.52 -5.83 -4.19
C VAL A 112 -38.66 -5.02 -4.82
N PRO A 113 -38.42 -4.24 -5.90
CA PRO A 113 -39.48 -3.89 -6.82
C PRO A 113 -39.86 -5.16 -7.59
N PHE A 114 -41.11 -5.59 -7.44
CA PHE A 114 -41.65 -6.80 -8.07
C PHE A 114 -41.44 -6.80 -9.59
N ARG A 115 -40.42 -7.50 -10.07
CA ARG A 115 -40.28 -7.80 -11.50
C ARG A 115 -40.52 -9.29 -11.72
N LYS A 116 -41.77 -9.63 -12.03
CA LYS A 116 -42.17 -10.98 -12.50
C LYS A 116 -41.30 -11.38 -13.69
N ARG A 117 -40.61 -12.52 -13.62
CA ARG A 117 -40.23 -13.28 -14.80
C ARG A 117 -40.60 -14.75 -14.63
N GLN A 118 -41.34 -15.22 -15.62
CA GLN A 118 -41.83 -16.57 -15.85
C GLN A 118 -40.67 -17.55 -16.08
N PRO A 119 -40.84 -18.86 -15.84
CA PRO A 119 -39.75 -19.82 -15.87
C PRO A 119 -39.43 -20.26 -17.31
N LEU A 120 -38.13 -20.30 -17.66
CA LEU A 120 -37.68 -21.10 -18.79
C LEU A 120 -37.43 -22.53 -18.32
N ARG A 121 -38.31 -23.41 -18.80
CA ARG A 121 -38.25 -24.87 -18.69
C ARG A 121 -37.21 -25.36 -19.71
N VAL A 122 -36.39 -26.36 -19.34
CA VAL A 122 -36.05 -27.60 -20.10
C VAL A 122 -34.72 -28.19 -19.56
N PRO A 123 -34.61 -29.53 -19.46
CA PRO A 123 -33.56 -30.23 -18.71
C PRO A 123 -32.44 -30.73 -19.63
N TYR A 124 -31.26 -31.01 -19.08
CA TYR A 124 -30.37 -31.96 -19.72
C TYR A 124 -29.71 -32.89 -18.69
N HIS A 125 -30.18 -34.13 -18.71
CA HIS A 125 -29.41 -35.31 -18.34
C HIS A 125 -28.14 -35.38 -19.20
N PHE A 126 -27.02 -35.77 -18.62
CA PHE A 126 -26.19 -36.90 -19.11
C PHE A 126 -25.07 -37.16 -18.08
N THR A 127 -25.24 -38.18 -17.25
CA THR A 127 -24.12 -38.84 -16.57
C THR A 127 -23.92 -40.19 -17.25
N ASN A 128 -22.79 -40.35 -17.94
CA ASN A 128 -22.32 -41.65 -18.38
C ASN A 128 -21.89 -42.45 -17.15
N SER A 129 -22.62 -43.53 -16.88
CA SER A 129 -22.11 -44.69 -16.16
C SER A 129 -21.13 -45.46 -17.05
N VAL A 130 -20.09 -45.96 -16.39
CA VAL A 130 -19.05 -46.94 -16.78
C VAL A 130 -19.37 -47.80 -17.99
#